data_AF-A0A0H4KHU4-F1
#
_entry.id   AF-A0A0H4KHU4-F1
#
_cell.length_a   1.000
_cell.length_b   1.000
_cell.length_c   1.000
_cell.angle_alpha   90.00
_cell.angle_beta   90.00
_cell.angle_gamma   90.00
#
_symmetry.space_group_name_H-M   'P 1'
#
loop_
_entity.id
_entity.type
_entity.pdbx_description
1 polymer ?
#
loop_
_entity_poly.entity_id
_entity_poly.type
_entity_poly.pdbx_seq_one_letter_code
_entity_poly.pdbx_strand_id
1 'polypeptide(L)'
;MNKTNFIIFITAFLLGTSYMIFKIITGEKIGFNEFLFFSMLLMLYLPTITTKIERSEEEKRKTAEKSSKISYFLLLLFLFLAVLVEDILTGEINTLLAGVLALGMVTLPLVEFLMMKKYRS
;
A
#
# COMPACT_ATOMS: atom_id res chain seq x y z
N MET A 1 -3.83 5.84 -21.18
CA MET A 1 -4.21 7.03 -20.39
C MET A 1 -4.44 8.18 -21.34
N ASN A 2 -5.64 8.77 -21.32
CA ASN A 2 -5.97 9.95 -22.12
C ASN A 2 -5.38 11.20 -21.45
N LYS A 3 -5.00 12.21 -22.25
CA LYS A 3 -4.38 13.45 -21.74
C LYS A 3 -5.19 14.09 -20.60
N THR A 4 -6.52 14.02 -20.68
CA THR A 4 -7.43 14.54 -19.66
C THR A 4 -7.25 13.89 -18.29
N ASN A 5 -7.17 12.56 -18.20
CA ASN A 5 -7.01 11.86 -16.92
C ASN A 5 -5.66 12.16 -16.28
N PHE A 6 -4.62 12.34 -17.10
CA PHE A 6 -3.30 12.72 -16.59
C PHE A 6 -3.28 14.15 -16.04
N ILE A 7 -3.97 15.08 -16.70
CA ILE A 7 -4.09 16.46 -16.22
C ILE A 7 -4.87 16.49 -14.90
N ILE A 8 -5.99 15.76 -14.81
CA ILE A 8 -6.77 15.63 -13.57
C ILE A 8 -5.91 15.10 -12.43
N PHE A 9 -5.01 14.13 -12.70
CA PHE A 9 -4.07 13.63 -11.69
C PHE A 9 -3.21 14.72 -11.11
N ILE A 10 -2.53 15.43 -12.01
CA ILE A 10 -1.49 16.37 -11.67
C ILE A 10 -2.12 17.51 -10.90
N THR A 11 -3.29 17.97 -11.34
CA THR A 11 -4.07 18.98 -10.63
C THR A 11 -4.49 18.51 -9.25
N ALA A 12 -5.05 17.30 -9.11
CA ALA A 12 -5.46 16.77 -7.82
C ALA A 12 -4.27 16.53 -6.87
N PHE A 13 -3.15 16.02 -7.40
CA PHE A 13 -1.91 15.83 -6.66
C PHE A 13 -1.35 17.17 -6.16
N LEU A 14 -1.24 18.17 -7.05
CA LEU A 14 -0.79 19.51 -6.70
C LEU A 14 -1.67 20.12 -5.61
N LEU A 15 -2.98 20.11 -5.78
CA LEU A 15 -3.92 20.65 -4.78
C LEU A 15 -3.77 19.95 -3.43
N GLY A 16 -3.71 18.61 -3.42
CA GLY A 16 -3.50 17.84 -2.19
C GLY A 16 -2.18 18.19 -1.51
N THR A 17 -1.08 18.26 -2.27
CA THR A 17 0.24 18.61 -1.72
C THR A 17 0.30 20.04 -1.20
N SER A 18 -0.28 21.01 -1.92
CA SER A 18 -0.36 22.41 -1.48
C SER A 18 -1.18 22.56 -0.21
N TYR A 19 -2.30 21.84 -0.09
CA TYR A 19 -3.12 21.83 1.13
C TYR A 19 -2.37 21.25 2.32
N MET A 20 -1.62 20.16 2.12
CA MET A 20 -0.81 19.54 3.15
C MET A 20 0.33 20.46 3.62
N ILE A 21 1.03 21.11 2.68
CA ILE A 21 2.07 22.10 2.99
C ILE A 21 1.48 23.29 3.75
N PHE A 22 0.31 23.78 3.34
CA PHE A 22 -0.39 24.86 4.06
C PHE A 22 -0.66 24.47 5.51
N LYS A 23 -1.20 23.28 5.76
CA LYS A 23 -1.43 22.77 7.12
C LYS A 23 -0.15 22.68 7.95
N ILE A 24 0.95 22.20 7.36
CA ILE A 24 2.26 22.13 8.04
C ILE A 24 2.72 23.53 8.47
N ILE A 25 2.59 24.52 7.59
CA ILE A 25 3.01 25.91 7.85
C ILE A 25 2.11 26.58 8.90
N THR A 26 0.80 26.32 8.88
CA THR A 26 -0.14 26.88 9.87
C THR A 26 -0.12 26.13 11.21
N GLY A 27 0.66 25.05 11.32
CA GLY A 27 0.73 24.21 12.51
C GLY A 27 -0.53 23.35 12.71
N GLU A 28 -1.40 23.24 11.71
CA GLU A 28 -2.54 22.34 11.74
C GLU A 28 -2.09 20.88 11.63
N LYS A 29 -2.74 20.01 12.40
CA LYS A 29 -2.46 18.57 12.34
C LYS A 29 -2.90 18.00 10.99
N ILE A 30 -2.00 17.21 10.39
CA ILE A 30 -2.32 16.33 9.28
C ILE A 30 -3.20 15.21 9.84
N GLY A 31 -4.41 15.08 9.29
CA GLY A 31 -5.38 14.08 9.73
C GLY A 31 -5.36 12.83 8.84
N PHE A 32 -6.25 11.90 9.18
CA PHE A 32 -6.43 10.64 8.43
C PHE A 32 -6.95 10.88 7.01
N ASN A 33 -7.70 11.95 6.77
CA ASN A 33 -8.30 12.27 5.48
C ASN A 33 -7.25 12.56 4.40
N GLU A 34 -6.15 13.22 4.77
CA GLU A 34 -5.04 13.52 3.88
C GLU A 34 -4.31 12.23 3.48
N PHE A 35 -4.09 11.31 4.42
CA PHE A 35 -3.53 9.99 4.12
C PHE A 35 -4.44 9.18 3.19
N LEU A 36 -5.76 9.19 3.43
CA LEU A 36 -6.72 8.53 2.56
C LEU A 36 -6.73 9.13 1.15
N PHE A 37 -6.71 10.47 1.04
CA PHE A 37 -6.67 11.17 -0.24
C PHE A 37 -5.48 10.73 -1.08
N PHE A 38 -4.26 10.77 -0.53
CA PHE A 38 -3.07 10.35 -1.27
C PHE A 38 -3.07 8.85 -1.57
N SER A 39 -3.59 8.02 -0.67
CA SER A 39 -3.69 6.56 -0.88
C SER A 39 -4.62 6.23 -2.06
N MET A 40 -5.81 6.84 -2.10
CA MET A 40 -6.76 6.67 -3.21
C MET A 40 -6.19 7.22 -4.52
N LEU A 41 -5.53 8.37 -4.44
CA LEU A 41 -4.90 8.99 -5.60
C LEU A 41 -3.77 8.11 -6.15
N LEU A 42 -2.96 7.45 -5.32
CA LEU A 42 -1.95 6.51 -5.83
C LEU A 42 -2.57 5.24 -6.40
N MET A 43 -3.60 4.69 -5.75
CA MET A 43 -4.33 3.49 -6.22
C MET A 43 -4.94 3.68 -7.61
N LEU A 44 -5.47 4.86 -7.91
CA LEU A 44 -6.07 5.17 -9.20
C LEU A 44 -5.04 5.28 -10.32
N TYR A 45 -3.79 5.66 -10.01
CA TYR A 45 -2.81 6.06 -11.03
C TYR A 45 -1.76 5.02 -11.33
N LEU A 46 -1.28 4.28 -10.35
CA LEU A 46 -0.27 3.24 -10.57
C LEU A 46 -0.68 2.20 -11.65
N PRO A 47 -1.94 1.69 -11.70
CA PRO A 47 -2.37 0.72 -12.72
C PRO A 47 -2.30 1.26 -14.16
N THR A 48 -2.45 2.58 -14.35
CA THR A 48 -2.44 3.21 -15.68
C THR A 48 -1.04 3.31 -16.29
N ILE A 49 0.01 3.24 -15.47
CA ILE A 49 1.40 3.16 -15.91
C ILE A 49 1.74 1.72 -16.31
N THR A 50 1.24 0.74 -15.54
CA THR A 50 1.54 -0.68 -15.73
C THR A 50 0.90 -1.28 -16.99
N THR A 51 -0.23 -0.74 -17.43
CA THR A 51 -1.04 -1.24 -18.57
C THR A 51 -0.46 -0.95 -19.95
N LYS A 52 0.60 -0.14 -20.07
CA LYS A 52 1.26 0.16 -21.36
C LYS A 52 2.25 -0.91 -21.84
N ILE A 53 2.51 -1.94 -21.03
CA ILE A 53 3.46 -3.00 -21.37
C ILE A 53 2.65 -4.14 -21.99
N GLU A 54 2.75 -4.32 -23.31
CA GLU A 54 2.20 -5.50 -23.97
C GLU A 54 2.91 -6.74 -23.43
N ARG A 55 2.15 -7.61 -22.75
CA ARG A 55 2.59 -8.89 -22.22
C ARG A 55 1.54 -9.93 -22.57
N SER A 56 1.96 -11.17 -22.76
CA SER A 56 1.03 -12.30 -22.87
C SER A 56 0.22 -12.47 -21.59
N GLU A 57 -0.97 -13.08 -21.67
CA GLU A 57 -1.81 -13.37 -20.49
C GLU A 57 -1.07 -14.20 -19.43
N GLU A 58 -0.21 -15.12 -19.87
CA GLU A 58 0.57 -15.96 -18.95
C GLU A 58 1.64 -15.15 -18.19
N GLU A 59 2.30 -14.20 -18.86
CA GLU A 59 3.25 -13.28 -18.24
C GLU A 59 2.57 -12.28 -17.30
N LYS A 60 1.38 -11.79 -17.65
CA LYS A 60 0.57 -10.94 -16.77
C LYS A 60 0.22 -11.69 -15.49
N ARG A 61 -0.23 -12.94 -15.59
CA ARG A 61 -0.59 -13.77 -14.44
C ARG A 61 0.63 -14.07 -13.55
N LYS A 62 1.75 -14.50 -14.13
CA LYS A 62 3.01 -14.71 -13.39
C LYS A 62 3.52 -13.43 -12.71
N THR A 63 3.36 -12.29 -13.37
CA THR A 63 3.71 -10.98 -12.79
C THR A 63 2.81 -10.65 -11.60
N ALA A 64 1.50 -10.82 -11.74
CA ALA A 64 0.53 -10.54 -10.67
C ALA A 64 0.74 -11.43 -9.44
N GLU A 65 1.03 -12.71 -9.65
CA GLU A 65 1.35 -13.65 -8.55
C GLU A 65 2.63 -13.22 -7.81
N LYS A 66 3.70 -12.86 -8.55
CA LYS A 66 4.95 -12.38 -7.94
C LYS A 66 4.79 -11.04 -7.25
N SER A 67 4.11 -10.08 -7.87
CA SER A 67 3.90 -8.74 -7.29
C SER A 67 3.00 -8.79 -6.06
N SER A 68 2.03 -9.71 -6.01
CA SER A 68 1.21 -9.94 -4.81
C SER A 68 2.07 -10.41 -3.63
N LYS A 69 2.99 -11.35 -3.84
CA LYS A 69 3.93 -11.76 -2.78
C LYS A 69 4.86 -10.63 -2.35
N ILE A 70 5.42 -9.89 -3.30
CA ILE A 70 6.32 -8.76 -3.00
C ILE A 70 5.59 -7.66 -2.22
N SER A 71 4.38 -7.30 -2.63
CA SER A 71 3.56 -6.29 -1.94
C SER A 71 3.18 -6.73 -0.53
N TYR A 72 2.87 -8.01 -0.32
CA TYR A 72 2.67 -8.57 1.01
C TYR A 72 3.92 -8.40 1.91
N PHE A 73 5.10 -8.77 1.43
CA PHE A 73 6.33 -8.61 2.22
C PHE A 73 6.69 -7.15 2.49
N LEU A 74 6.48 -6.25 1.51
CA LEU A 74 6.64 -4.80 1.72
C LEU A 74 5.68 -4.27 2.77
N LEU A 75 4.42 -4.72 2.77
CA LEU A 75 3.45 -4.33 3.78
C LEU A 75 3.88 -4.80 5.18
N LEU A 76 4.33 -6.05 5.31
CA LEU A 76 4.87 -6.56 6.58
C LEU A 76 6.10 -5.78 7.03
N LEU A 77 6.97 -5.39 6.11
CA LEU A 77 8.14 -4.57 6.41
C LEU A 77 7.73 -3.19 6.95
N PHE A 78 6.79 -2.51 6.29
CA PHE A 78 6.28 -1.22 6.78
C PHE A 78 5.60 -1.35 8.14
N LEU A 79 4.85 -2.42 8.34
CA LEU A 79 4.18 -2.68 9.62
C LEU A 79 5.19 -2.99 10.73
N PHE A 80 6.26 -3.73 10.43
CA PHE A 80 7.37 -3.97 11.34
C PHE A 80 8.10 -2.67 11.71
N LEU A 81 8.40 -1.82 10.71
CA LEU A 81 9.00 -0.51 10.95
C LEU A 81 8.08 0.38 11.80
N ALA A 82 6.76 0.34 11.57
CA ALA A 82 5.80 1.09 12.36
C ALA A 82 5.81 0.65 13.84
N VAL A 83 5.86 -0.66 14.12
CA VAL A 83 6.01 -1.19 15.48
C VAL A 83 7.32 -0.71 16.13
N LEU A 84 8.44 -0.77 15.40
CA LEU A 84 9.74 -0.30 15.91
C LEU A 84 9.75 1.20 16.21
N VAL A 85 9.22 2.01 15.29
CA VAL A 85 9.17 3.48 15.47
C VAL A 85 8.29 3.83 16.66
N GLU A 86 7.15 3.16 16.82
CA GLU A 86 6.27 3.39 17.97
C GLU A 86 6.97 3.03 19.28
N ASP A 87 7.58 1.85 19.39
CA ASP A 87 8.34 1.40 20.56
C ASP A 87 9.48 2.38 20.93
N ILE A 88 10.20 2.91 19.93
CA ILE A 88 11.26 3.91 20.15
C ILE A 88 10.69 5.25 20.67
N LEU A 89 9.52 5.67 20.18
CA LEU A 89 8.94 6.98 20.51
C LEU A 89 8.17 6.99 21.84
N THR A 90 7.45 5.90 22.13
CA THR A 90 6.60 5.79 23.33
C THR A 90 7.28 5.01 24.45
N GLY A 91 8.29 4.19 24.14
CA GLY A 91 8.89 3.24 25.08
C GLY A 91 8.01 2.01 25.36
N GLU A 92 6.90 1.85 24.64
CA GLU A 92 5.96 0.75 24.80
C GLU A 92 5.60 0.13 23.44
N ILE A 93 5.52 -1.19 23.40
CA ILE A 93 5.05 -1.92 22.22
C ILE A 93 3.52 -1.82 22.15
N ASN A 94 3.01 -1.23 21.07
CA ASN A 94 1.59 -1.26 20.78
C ASN A 94 1.15 -2.68 20.41
N THR A 95 0.47 -3.32 21.37
CA THR A 95 0.02 -4.71 21.26
C THR A 95 -0.96 -4.94 20.11
N LEU A 96 -1.77 -3.94 19.74
CA LEU A 96 -2.65 -4.03 18.59
C LEU A 96 -1.83 -4.08 17.30
N LEU A 97 -0.88 -3.16 17.13
CA LEU A 97 -0.04 -3.08 15.94
C LEU A 97 0.86 -4.32 15.79
N ALA A 98 1.47 -4.77 16.89
CA ALA A 98 2.22 -6.01 16.95
C ALA A 98 1.34 -7.24 16.67
N GLY A 99 0.09 -7.26 17.14
CA GLY A 99 -0.88 -8.30 16.85
C GLY A 99 -1.23 -8.38 15.36
N VAL A 100 -1.45 -7.24 14.70
CA VAL A 100 -1.68 -7.19 13.25
C VAL A 100 -0.46 -7.69 12.48
N LEU A 101 0.76 -7.37 12.95
CA LEU A 101 1.99 -7.90 12.34
C LEU A 101 2.09 -9.42 12.47
N ALA A 102 1.84 -9.96 13.66
CA ALA A 102 1.86 -11.39 13.90
C ALA A 102 0.82 -12.13 13.04
N LEU A 103 -0.42 -11.62 12.98
CA LEU A 103 -1.46 -12.17 12.10
C LEU A 103 -1.06 -12.08 10.63
N GLY A 104 -0.51 -10.93 10.23
CA GLY A 104 0.01 -10.69 8.90
C GLY A 104 0.99 -11.79 8.50
N MET A 105 2.05 -12.01 9.30
CA MET A 105 3.11 -13.00 9.05
C MET A 105 2.59 -14.43 8.84
N VAL A 106 1.55 -14.83 9.58
CA VAL A 106 0.97 -16.18 9.50
C VAL A 106 -0.02 -16.33 8.34
N THR A 107 -0.58 -15.23 7.84
CA THR A 107 -1.64 -15.27 6.82
C THR A 107 -1.16 -15.88 5.50
N LEU A 108 0.00 -15.48 4.96
CA LEU A 108 0.50 -16.04 3.70
C LEU A 108 0.75 -17.56 3.78
N PRO A 109 1.55 -18.10 4.74
CA PRO A 109 1.78 -19.54 4.80
C PRO A 109 0.49 -20.33 5.07
N LEU A 110 -0.46 -19.77 5.82
CA LEU A 110 -1.77 -20.37 6.04
C LEU A 110 -2.59 -20.46 4.75
N VAL A 111 -2.65 -19.37 3.97
CA VAL A 111 -3.36 -19.35 2.67
C VAL A 111 -2.69 -20.30 1.67
N GLU A 112 -1.36 -20.34 1.62
CA GLU A 112 -0.62 -21.26 0.75
C GLU A 112 -0.90 -22.73 1.12
N PHE A 113 -0.92 -23.05 2.41
CA PHE A 113 -1.28 -24.38 2.90
C PHE A 113 -2.70 -24.79 2.49
N LEU A 114 -3.68 -23.91 2.67
CA LEU A 114 -5.08 -24.16 2.30
C LEU A 114 -5.24 -24.37 0.80
N MET A 115 -4.56 -23.57 -0.02
CA MET A 115 -4.59 -23.73 -1.47
C MET A 115 -3.98 -25.07 -1.90
N MET A 116 -2.80 -25.44 -1.36
CA MET A 116 -2.18 -26.73 -1.66
C MET A 116 -3.08 -27.92 -1.31
N LYS A 117 -3.83 -27.85 -0.20
CA LYS A 117 -4.77 -28.90 0.19
C LYS A 117 -5.94 -29.03 -0.80
N LYS A 118 -6.43 -27.91 -1.33
CA LYS A 118 -7.55 -27.87 -2.29
C LYS A 118 -7.18 -28.46 -3.66
N TYR A 119 -5.94 -28.29 -4.12
CA TYR A 119 -5.47 -28.81 -5.42
C TYR A 119 -4.94 -30.25 -5.38
N ARG A 120 -4.89 -30.89 -4.20
CA ARG A 120 -4.47 -32.29 -4.02
C ARG A 120 -5.65 -33.28 -3.97
N SER A 121 -6.89 -32.81 -4.15
CA SER A 121 -8.09 -33.65 -4.17
C SER A 121 -8.68 -33.78 -5.57
#